data_AF-X1IY94-F1
#
_entry.id   AF-X1IY94-F1
#
_cell.length_a   1.000
_cell.length_b   1.000
_cell.length_c   1.000
_cell.angle_alpha   90.00
_cell.angle_beta   90.00
_cell.angle_gamma   90.00
#
_symmetry.space_group_name_H-M   'P 1'
#
loop_
_entity.id
_entity.type
_entity.pdbx_description
1 polymer ?
#
loop_
_entity_poly.entity_id
_entity_poly.type
_entity_poly.pdbx_seq_one_letter_code
_entity_poly.pdbx_strand_id
1 'polypeptide(L)'
;MTKEEILAMEVGEELDKLVAEAMGEPMPEFIPENALDLQLAGSLIKSPKGNWLCLCNYDEGDIPTWRPLPYSSDISAAWQVVVEMLSLGFCLELYAPKPLAIKWSA
;
A
#
# COMPACT_ATOMS: atom_id res chain seq x y z
N MET A 1 -11.49 -16.42 2.38
CA MET A 1 -11.49 -15.21 3.21
C MET A 1 -12.86 -14.56 3.11
N THR A 2 -13.49 -14.28 4.24
CA THR A 2 -14.80 -13.62 4.37
C THR A 2 -14.63 -12.11 4.55
N LYS A 3 -15.71 -11.34 4.40
CA LYS A 3 -15.67 -9.89 4.61
C LYS A 3 -15.36 -9.54 6.07
N GLU A 4 -15.95 -10.30 6.99
CA GLU A 4 -15.81 -10.11 8.43
C GLU A 4 -14.37 -10.34 8.88
N GLU A 5 -13.70 -11.35 8.30
CA GLU A 5 -12.28 -11.61 8.53
C GLU A 5 -11.42 -10.42 8.08
N ILE A 6 -11.64 -9.88 6.88
CA ILE A 6 -10.87 -8.73 6.35
C ILE A 6 -11.05 -7.49 7.22
N LEU A 7 -12.29 -7.19 7.62
CA LEU A 7 -12.59 -6.01 8.44
C LEU A 7 -12.00 -6.10 9.85
N ALA A 8 -11.72 -7.31 10.34
CA ALA A 8 -11.09 -7.54 11.64
C ALA A 8 -9.56 -7.63 11.56
N MET A 9 -8.96 -7.52 10.37
CA MET A 9 -7.51 -7.56 10.23
C MET A 9 -6.87 -6.32 10.83
N GLU A 10 -5.75 -6.54 11.52
CA GLU A 10 -4.89 -5.46 11.98
C GLU A 10 -4.19 -4.78 10.80
N VAL A 11 -3.84 -3.51 10.99
CA VAL A 11 -2.99 -2.76 10.07
C VAL A 11 -1.64 -3.47 9.95
N GLY A 12 -1.16 -3.68 8.72
CA GLY A 12 0.14 -4.29 8.47
C GLY A 12 0.23 -5.06 7.16
N GLU A 13 1.35 -5.78 7.02
CA GLU A 13 1.78 -6.41 5.77
C GLU A 13 0.77 -7.41 5.19
N GLU A 14 0.09 -8.19 6.03
CA GLU A 14 -0.89 -9.17 5.56
C GLU A 14 -2.09 -8.49 4.89
N LEU A 15 -2.61 -7.42 5.50
CA LEU A 15 -3.68 -6.61 4.92
C LEU A 15 -3.20 -5.89 3.65
N ASP A 16 -2.00 -5.32 3.70
CA ASP A 16 -1.40 -4.61 2.56
C ASP A 16 -1.18 -5.54 1.35
N LYS A 17 -0.78 -6.78 1.59
CA LYS A 17 -0.67 -7.82 0.57
C LYS A 17 -2.02 -8.10 -0.10
N LEU A 18 -3.07 -8.26 0.69
CA LEU A 18 -4.41 -8.48 0.14
C LEU A 18 -4.88 -7.30 -0.70
N VAL A 19 -4.57 -6.07 -0.28
CA VAL A 19 -4.87 -4.86 -1.06
C VAL A 19 -4.05 -4.83 -2.35
N ALA A 20 -2.75 -5.14 -2.32
CA ALA A 20 -1.90 -5.20 -3.51
C ALA A 20 -2.43 -6.20 -4.56
N GLU A 21 -2.85 -7.38 -4.10
CA GLU A 21 -3.47 -8.41 -4.94
C GLU A 21 -4.83 -7.97 -5.49
N ALA A 22 -5.66 -7.31 -4.67
CA ALA A 22 -6.95 -6.76 -5.08
C ALA A 22 -6.81 -5.61 -6.10
N MET A 23 -5.71 -4.86 -6.04
CA MET A 23 -5.29 -3.86 -7.03
C MET A 23 -4.76 -4.51 -8.33
N GLY A 24 -4.92 -5.84 -8.46
CA GLY A 24 -4.68 -6.59 -9.68
C GLY A 24 -3.20 -6.87 -9.96
N GLU A 25 -2.36 -6.92 -8.92
CA GLU A 25 -0.96 -7.33 -9.05
C GLU A 25 -0.63 -8.41 -8.01
N PRO A 26 -0.51 -9.70 -8.40
CA PRO A 26 -0.04 -10.73 -7.47
C PRO A 26 1.41 -10.46 -7.08
N MET A 27 1.82 -11.01 -5.93
CA MET A 27 3.22 -10.94 -5.51
C MET A 27 4.13 -11.55 -6.59
N PRO A 28 5.16 -10.83 -7.06
CA PRO A 28 6.07 -11.39 -8.06
C PRO A 28 6.84 -12.59 -7.50
N GLU A 29 6.99 -13.64 -8.30
CA GLU A 29 7.70 -14.87 -7.92
C GLU A 29 9.22 -14.80 -8.18
N PHE A 30 9.64 -13.86 -9.03
CA PHE A 30 11.05 -13.68 -9.37
C PHE A 30 11.70 -12.67 -8.43
N ILE A 31 12.99 -12.84 -8.14
CA ILE A 31 13.78 -11.85 -7.43
C ILE A 31 14.82 -11.27 -8.39
N PRO A 32 14.89 -9.94 -8.57
CA PRO A 32 15.91 -9.34 -9.43
C PRO A 32 17.32 -9.64 -8.91
N GLU A 33 18.20 -10.12 -9.79
CA GLU A 33 19.57 -10.51 -9.43
C GLU A 33 20.39 -9.34 -8.88
N ASN A 34 20.13 -8.12 -9.36
CA ASN A 34 20.82 -6.90 -8.95
C ASN A 34 20.04 -6.11 -7.88
N ALA A 35 19.15 -6.77 -7.13
CA ALA A 35 18.29 -6.09 -6.17
C ALA A 35 19.07 -5.34 -5.08
N LEU A 36 20.08 -6.00 -4.51
CA LEU A 36 20.94 -5.42 -3.49
C LEU A 36 21.72 -4.22 -4.01
N ASP A 37 22.35 -4.35 -5.20
CA ASP A 37 23.14 -3.27 -5.81
C ASP A 37 22.28 -2.03 -6.09
N LEU A 38 21.07 -2.23 -6.63
CA LEU A 38 20.13 -1.16 -6.92
C LEU A 38 19.68 -0.47 -5.62
N GLN A 39 19.38 -1.23 -4.57
CA GLN A 39 19.01 -0.66 -3.28
C GLN A 39 20.16 0.16 -2.66
N LEU A 40 21.40 -0.35 -2.70
CA LEU A 40 22.60 0.37 -2.23
C LEU A 40 22.86 1.64 -3.05
N ALA A 41 22.50 1.65 -4.33
CA ALA A 41 22.53 2.83 -5.19
C ALA A 41 21.34 3.80 -4.97
N GLY A 42 20.45 3.52 -4.01
CA GLY A 42 19.26 4.32 -3.71
C GLY A 42 18.14 4.18 -4.74
N SER A 43 18.18 3.15 -5.58
CA SER A 43 17.16 2.86 -6.60
C SER A 43 16.17 1.84 -6.07
N LEU A 44 14.92 2.28 -5.87
CA LEU A 44 13.83 1.39 -5.46
C LEU A 44 13.37 0.53 -6.62
N ILE A 45 13.31 -0.78 -6.40
CA ILE A 45 12.74 -1.72 -7.35
C ILE A 45 11.25 -1.84 -7.07
N LYS A 46 10.47 -1.57 -8.12
CA LYS A 46 9.01 -1.66 -8.10
C LYS A 46 8.55 -2.77 -9.03
N SER A 47 7.45 -3.41 -8.67
CA SER A 47 6.71 -4.28 -9.60
C SER A 47 6.14 -3.48 -10.79
N PRO A 48 5.71 -4.13 -11.87
CA PRO A 48 5.18 -3.46 -13.06
C PRO A 48 4.06 -2.44 -12.81
N LYS A 49 3.12 -2.73 -11.89
CA LYS A 49 2.07 -1.78 -11.47
C LYS A 49 2.46 -0.95 -10.24
N GLY A 50 3.58 -1.29 -9.60
CA GLY A 50 4.14 -0.57 -8.48
C GLY A 50 3.50 -0.86 -7.13
N ASN A 51 2.66 -1.90 -7.02
CA ASN A 51 2.03 -2.29 -5.75
C ASN A 51 2.99 -3.03 -4.81
N TRP A 52 4.15 -3.44 -5.32
CA TRP A 52 5.17 -4.17 -4.58
C TRP A 52 6.53 -3.48 -4.70
N LEU A 53 7.30 -3.53 -3.62
CA LEU A 53 8.69 -3.10 -3.53
C LEU A 53 9.56 -4.30 -3.27
N CYS A 54 10.64 -4.45 -4.03
CA CYS A 54 11.67 -5.45 -3.72
C CYS A 54 12.68 -4.78 -2.78
N LEU A 55 12.75 -5.27 -1.55
CA LEU A 55 13.60 -4.74 -0.49
C LEU A 55 14.52 -5.84 0.06
N CYS A 56 15.80 -5.55 0.17
CA CYS A 56 16.77 -6.31 0.94
C CYS A 56 16.65 -5.90 2.41
N ASN A 57 16.31 -6.87 3.26
CA ASN A 57 16.19 -6.64 4.69
C ASN A 57 17.51 -6.96 5.39
N TYR A 58 18.15 -5.94 5.97
CA TYR A 58 19.47 -6.06 6.59
C TYR A 58 19.47 -7.04 7.77
N ASP A 59 18.37 -7.08 8.53
CA ASP A 59 18.22 -7.97 9.68
C ASP A 59 17.99 -9.44 9.29
N GLU A 60 17.60 -9.71 8.03
CA GLU A 60 17.33 -11.05 7.50
C GLU A 60 18.44 -11.54 6.55
N GLY A 61 19.60 -10.87 6.56
CA GLY A 61 20.78 -11.28 5.79
C GLY A 61 20.82 -10.75 4.37
N ASP A 62 20.31 -9.52 4.15
CA ASP A 62 20.29 -8.82 2.85
C ASP A 62 19.55 -9.57 1.75
N ILE A 63 18.65 -10.50 2.12
CA ILE A 63 17.88 -11.29 1.17
C ILE A 63 16.78 -10.39 0.56
N PRO A 64 16.81 -10.15 -0.77
CA PRO A 64 15.75 -9.40 -1.43
C PRO A 64 14.41 -10.12 -1.35
N THR A 65 13.39 -9.42 -0.86
CA THR A 65 12.01 -9.92 -0.72
C THR A 65 11.02 -8.90 -1.27
N TRP A 66 9.91 -9.38 -1.83
CA TRP A 66 8.81 -8.50 -2.23
C TRP A 66 7.95 -8.15 -1.03
N ARG A 67 7.76 -6.86 -0.81
CA ARG A 67 6.89 -6.29 0.22
C ARG A 67 5.80 -5.47 -0.45
N PRO A 68 4.53 -5.55 -0.01
CA PRO A 68 3.48 -4.70 -0.55
C PRO A 68 3.73 -3.24 -0.17
N LEU A 69 3.12 -2.31 -0.92
CA LEU A 69 3.04 -0.92 -0.46
C LEU A 69 2.22 -0.85 0.84
N PRO A 70 2.51 0.13 1.72
CA PRO A 70 1.87 0.26 3.04
C PRO A 70 0.45 0.86 2.94
N TYR A 71 -0.46 0.19 2.23
CA TYR A 71 -1.83 0.68 1.96
C TYR A 71 -2.64 0.98 3.23
N SER A 72 -2.40 0.25 4.31
CA SER A 72 -3.12 0.36 5.58
C SER A 72 -2.55 1.41 6.53
N SER A 73 -1.30 1.85 6.32
CA SER A 73 -0.58 2.75 7.24
C SER A 73 -0.08 4.05 6.60
N ASP A 74 0.03 4.11 5.27
CA ASP A 74 0.41 5.31 4.54
C ASP A 74 -0.75 5.83 3.68
N ILE A 75 -1.12 7.10 3.90
CA ILE A 75 -2.23 7.73 3.18
C ILE A 75 -1.94 7.87 1.68
N SER A 76 -0.68 8.03 1.28
CA SER A 76 -0.32 8.18 -0.13
C SER A 76 -0.50 6.86 -0.89
N ALA A 77 -0.13 5.73 -0.28
CA ALA A 77 -0.41 4.39 -0.78
C ALA A 77 -1.92 4.12 -0.78
N ALA A 78 -2.62 4.37 0.33
CA ALA A 78 -4.07 4.20 0.44
C ALA A 78 -4.85 4.97 -0.64
N TRP A 79 -4.38 6.17 -1.00
CA TRP A 79 -5.01 6.99 -2.02
C TRP A 79 -5.00 6.33 -3.41
N GLN A 80 -4.02 5.47 -3.70
CA GLN A 80 -4.02 4.73 -4.97
C GLN A 80 -5.22 3.78 -5.08
N VAL A 81 -5.63 3.17 -3.96
CA VAL A 81 -6.83 2.33 -3.89
C VAL A 81 -8.08 3.16 -4.18
N VAL A 82 -8.17 4.36 -3.60
CA VAL A 82 -9.26 5.30 -3.85
C VAL A 82 -9.36 5.65 -5.34
N VAL A 83 -8.22 5.95 -5.98
CA VAL A 83 -8.16 6.25 -7.42
C VAL A 83 -8.62 5.06 -8.26
N GLU A 84 -8.21 3.84 -7.90
CA GLU A 84 -8.65 2.63 -8.61
C GLU A 84 -10.14 2.33 -8.39
N MET A 85 -10.66 2.53 -7.17
CA MET A 85 -12.10 2.41 -6.93
C MET A 85 -12.90 3.42 -7.77
N LEU A 86 -12.43 4.66 -7.89
CA LEU A 86 -13.05 5.65 -8.78
C LEU A 86 -12.98 5.22 -10.26
N SER A 87 -11.86 4.64 -10.71
CA SER A 87 -11.70 4.15 -12.08
C SER A 87 -12.68 3.02 -12.42
N LEU A 88 -13.00 2.19 -11.41
CA LEU A 88 -13.99 1.12 -11.48
C LEU A 88 -15.45 1.60 -11.31
N GLY A 89 -15.67 2.90 -11.12
CA GLY A 89 -17.00 3.51 -11.03
C GLY A 89 -17.62 3.53 -9.64
N PHE A 90 -16.85 3.26 -8.58
CA PHE A 90 -17.33 3.44 -7.21
C PHE A 90 -17.44 4.93 -6.87
N CYS A 91 -18.46 5.31 -6.09
CA CYS A 91 -18.62 6.68 -5.60
C CYS A 91 -18.03 6.80 -4.19
N LEU A 92 -17.20 7.81 -3.96
CA LEU A 92 -16.71 8.17 -2.63
C LEU A 92 -17.53 9.31 -2.05
N GLU A 93 -18.18 9.05 -0.92
CA GLU A 93 -18.69 10.10 -0.05
C GLU A 93 -17.62 10.48 0.96
N LEU A 94 -16.95 11.60 0.71
CA LEU A 94 -16.04 12.17 1.69
C LEU A 94 -16.86 12.83 2.80
N TYR A 95 -16.76 12.29 4.01
CA TYR A 95 -17.41 12.88 5.16
C TYR A 95 -16.68 14.17 5.54
N ALA A 96 -17.24 15.32 5.15
CA ALA A 96 -16.80 16.60 5.68
C ALA A 96 -17.30 16.72 7.13
N PRO A 97 -16.43 16.80 8.15
CA PRO A 97 -16.89 17.14 9.49
C PRO A 97 -17.59 18.50 9.44
N LYS A 98 -18.76 18.60 10.09
CA LYS A 98 -19.53 19.85 10.19
C LYS A 98 -18.59 21.00 10.57
N PRO A 99 -18.67 22.17 9.91
CA PRO A 99 -17.85 23.31 10.32
C PRO A 99 -18.15 23.63 11.78
N LEU A 100 -17.12 23.54 12.64
CA LEU A 100 -17.18 24.09 13.99
C LEU A 100 -17.49 25.57 13.84
N ALA A 101 -18.68 25.98 14.27
CA ALA A 101 -19.07 27.38 14.34
C ALA A 101 -18.19 28.06 15.40
N ILE A 102 -17.03 28.56 14.98
CA ILE A 102 -16.21 29.46 15.78
C ILE A 102 -16.97 30.78 15.86
N LYS A 103 -17.72 30.99 16.94
CA LYS A 103 -18.26 32.30 17.28
C LYS A 103 -17.08 33.17 17.71
N TRP A 104 -16.73 34.13 16.87
CA TRP A 104 -15.89 35.25 17.28
C TRP A 104 -16.76 36.22 18.08
N SER A 105 -16.48 36.37 19.37
CA SER A 105 -16.96 37.49 20.17
C SER A 105 -16.11 38.71 19.79
N ALA A 106 -16.78 39.79 19.36
CA ALA A 106 -16.14 41.09 19.12
C ALA A 106 -15.67 41.75 20.42
#